data_AF-A0A7W9THN4-F1
#
_entry.id   AF-A0A7W9THN4-F1
#
_cell.length_a   1.000
_cell.length_b   1.000
_cell.length_c   1.000
_cell.angle_alpha   90.00
_cell.angle_beta   90.00
_cell.angle_gamma   90.00
#
_symmetry.space_group_name_H-M   'P 1'
#
loop_
_entity.id
_entity.type
_entity.pdbx_description
1 polymer ?
#
loop_
_entity_poly.entity_id
_entity_poly.type
_entity_poly.pdbx_seq_one_letter_code
_entity_poly.pdbx_strand_id
1 'polypeptide(L)'
;MPGASKSRADSAVTLTSRCPQGVDGAIVVRLPLPPGALPTLWQDDDRYVASYLSPYTGYYLTGDSGHIDDGYVFVMGRTHDVINVAGHRLSTGSSEEALAAHPDVAECAVIGVADALKGQVPRGFVVLEADVEREPGEVEAELVQLVRERIGAVASLKDVAVVAALPKTRSGKILRKTMRGIADGHDEPIPSTVDDPGVIEVLHPVLRRAGHAP
;
A
#
# COMPACT_ATOMS: atom_id res chain seq x y z
N MET A 1 26.51 -14.00 -30.59
CA MET A 1 25.09 -13.61 -30.59
C MET A 1 24.52 -13.84 -29.19
N PRO A 2 24.58 -12.86 -28.27
CA PRO A 2 23.84 -12.94 -27.01
C PRO A 2 22.52 -12.17 -27.13
N GLY A 3 21.42 -12.88 -26.90
CA GLY A 3 20.06 -12.38 -27.03
C GLY A 3 19.57 -11.57 -25.83
N ALA A 4 19.02 -10.40 -26.15
CA ALA A 4 17.91 -9.67 -25.52
C ALA A 4 17.69 -9.79 -24.01
N SER A 5 18.23 -8.82 -23.26
CA SER A 5 17.62 -8.33 -22.02
C SER A 5 16.24 -7.74 -22.34
N LYS A 6 15.17 -8.33 -21.78
CA LYS A 6 13.83 -7.73 -21.80
C LYS A 6 13.81 -6.55 -20.83
N SER A 7 14.10 -5.37 -21.37
CA SER A 7 13.78 -4.07 -20.79
C SER A 7 12.30 -4.05 -20.39
N ARG A 8 12.02 -3.89 -19.08
CA ARG A 8 10.70 -3.48 -18.59
C ARG A 8 10.49 -2.05 -19.07
N ALA A 9 9.52 -1.87 -19.97
CA ALA A 9 9.13 -0.55 -20.44
C ALA A 9 8.50 0.23 -19.27
N ASP A 10 9.28 1.12 -18.67
CA ASP A 10 8.78 2.20 -17.82
C ASP A 10 7.87 3.08 -18.66
N SER A 11 6.57 2.92 -18.45
CA SER A 11 5.56 3.74 -19.11
C SER A 11 5.48 5.07 -18.36
N ALA A 12 6.31 6.04 -18.76
CA ALA A 12 6.17 7.41 -18.31
C ALA A 12 4.75 7.91 -18.64
N VAL A 13 3.94 8.16 -17.61
CA VAL A 13 2.59 8.69 -17.79
C VAL A 13 2.75 10.17 -18.15
N THR A 14 2.71 10.46 -19.45
CA THR A 14 2.55 11.85 -19.89
C THR A 14 1.25 12.37 -19.27
N LEU A 15 1.32 13.47 -18.51
CA LEU A 15 0.17 14.09 -17.85
C LEU A 15 -0.75 14.67 -18.94
N THR A 16 -1.60 13.83 -19.53
CA THR A 16 -2.44 14.19 -20.67
C THR A 16 -3.65 15.02 -20.25
N SER A 17 -4.06 14.96 -18.98
CA SER A 17 -5.12 15.81 -18.43
C SER A 17 -5.07 15.85 -16.89
N ARG A 18 -5.50 16.97 -16.30
CA ARG A 18 -5.76 17.05 -14.85
C ARG A 18 -7.01 16.24 -14.52
N CYS A 19 -7.03 15.60 -13.35
CA CYS A 19 -8.24 14.98 -12.84
C CYS A 19 -9.37 16.04 -12.68
N PRO A 20 -10.65 15.66 -12.88
CA PRO A 20 -11.78 16.52 -12.51
C PRO A 20 -11.74 16.89 -11.01
N GLN A 21 -12.45 17.94 -10.63
CA GLN A 21 -12.63 18.29 -9.22
C GLN A 21 -13.26 17.14 -8.44
N GLY A 22 -12.81 16.94 -7.20
CA GLY A 22 -13.26 15.85 -6.33
C GLY A 22 -12.78 14.44 -6.72
N VAL A 23 -12.01 14.29 -7.81
CA VAL A 23 -11.50 12.98 -8.25
C VAL A 23 -10.08 12.76 -7.76
N ASP A 24 -9.87 11.65 -7.04
CA ASP A 24 -8.56 11.27 -6.53
C ASP A 24 -7.54 10.99 -7.65
N GLY A 25 -6.35 11.55 -7.48
CA GLY A 25 -5.19 11.36 -8.34
C GLY A 25 -3.88 11.46 -7.56
N ALA A 26 -2.75 11.42 -8.27
CA ALA A 26 -1.46 11.73 -7.66
C ALA A 26 -1.34 13.24 -7.48
N ILE A 27 -0.92 13.68 -6.29
CA ILE A 27 -0.63 15.09 -6.02
C ILE A 27 0.75 15.40 -6.57
N VAL A 28 0.81 16.35 -7.49
CA VAL A 28 2.03 16.78 -8.15
C VAL A 28 2.20 18.29 -8.08
N VAL A 29 3.45 18.76 -7.99
CA VAL A 29 3.80 20.18 -7.93
C VAL A 29 4.47 20.58 -9.23
N ARG A 30 3.98 21.62 -9.90
CA ARG A 30 4.60 22.11 -11.13
C ARG A 30 6.01 22.62 -10.85
N LEU A 31 6.98 22.21 -11.65
CA LEU A 31 8.35 22.71 -11.55
C LEU A 31 8.46 24.18 -12.02
N PRO A 32 9.40 24.98 -11.49
CA PRO A 32 10.38 24.62 -10.45
C PRO A 32 9.75 24.55 -9.05
N LEU A 33 10.32 23.71 -8.18
CA LEU A 33 9.96 23.68 -6.76
C LEU A 33 10.34 24.99 -6.04
N PRO A 34 9.65 25.34 -4.95
CA PRO A 34 9.97 26.54 -4.17
C PRO A 34 11.35 26.43 -3.50
N PRO A 35 11.95 27.58 -3.12
CA PRO A 35 13.17 27.60 -2.31
C PRO A 35 13.03 26.73 -1.05
N GLY A 36 14.06 25.96 -0.73
CA GLY A 36 14.07 25.03 0.41
C GLY A 36 13.70 23.58 0.06
N ALA A 37 13.23 23.32 -1.16
CA ALA A 37 13.07 21.95 -1.65
C ALA A 37 14.43 21.27 -1.88
N LEU A 38 14.45 19.93 -1.76
CA LEU A 38 15.63 19.14 -2.08
C LEU A 38 16.02 19.35 -3.56
N PRO A 39 17.30 19.64 -3.85
CA PRO A 39 17.75 19.80 -5.23
C PRO A 39 18.06 18.47 -5.92
N THR A 40 18.40 17.43 -5.13
CA THR A 40 18.77 16.08 -5.60
C THR A 40 18.83 15.11 -4.40
N LEU A 41 19.18 13.84 -4.66
CA LEU A 41 19.57 12.87 -3.64
C LEU A 41 21.11 12.76 -3.57
N TRP A 42 21.63 12.54 -2.36
CA TRP A 42 23.08 12.41 -2.15
C TRP A 42 23.69 11.31 -3.02
N GLN A 43 24.62 11.69 -3.90
CA GLN A 43 25.33 10.81 -4.84
C GLN A 43 24.43 9.97 -5.76
N ASP A 44 23.17 10.38 -5.98
CA ASP A 44 22.20 9.58 -6.74
C ASP A 44 21.14 10.45 -7.45
N ASP A 45 21.62 11.31 -8.37
CA ASP A 45 20.77 12.22 -9.15
C ASP A 45 19.84 11.45 -10.10
N ASP A 46 20.31 10.34 -10.66
CA ASP A 46 19.51 9.49 -11.54
C ASP A 46 18.26 8.96 -10.82
N ARG A 47 18.40 8.49 -9.57
CA ARG A 47 17.23 8.07 -8.78
C ARG A 47 16.33 9.25 -8.41
N TYR A 48 16.88 10.44 -8.16
CA TYR A 48 16.06 11.64 -7.94
C TYR A 48 15.18 11.92 -9.16
N VAL A 49 15.77 11.97 -10.36
CA VAL A 49 15.05 12.18 -11.61
C VAL A 49 14.02 11.07 -11.83
N ALA A 50 14.42 9.80 -11.74
CA ALA A 50 13.56 8.66 -11.97
C ALA A 50 12.36 8.59 -11.01
N SER A 51 12.58 8.88 -9.72
CA SER A 51 11.55 8.71 -8.69
C SER A 51 10.58 9.89 -8.63
N TYR A 52 11.07 11.12 -8.89
CA TYR A 52 10.30 12.33 -8.60
C TYR A 52 9.92 13.14 -9.85
N LEU A 53 10.73 13.12 -10.92
CA LEU A 53 10.57 14.05 -12.06
C LEU A 53 10.11 13.34 -13.35
N SER A 54 10.57 12.11 -13.56
CA SER A 54 10.20 11.29 -14.72
C SER A 54 8.75 10.81 -14.73
N PRO A 55 8.09 10.50 -13.60
CA PRO A 55 6.72 9.98 -13.62
C PRO A 55 5.70 10.95 -14.25
N TYR A 56 5.90 12.26 -14.07
CA TYR A 56 5.05 13.31 -14.61
C TYR A 56 5.91 14.47 -15.14
N THR A 57 6.17 14.48 -16.45
CA THR A 57 7.06 15.47 -17.09
C THR A 57 6.68 16.91 -16.75
N GLY A 58 7.63 17.68 -16.21
CA GLY A 58 7.43 19.08 -15.81
C GLY A 58 6.85 19.26 -14.41
N TYR A 59 6.65 18.17 -13.67
CA TYR A 59 6.13 18.17 -12.31
C TYR A 59 7.01 17.34 -11.38
N TYR A 60 6.98 17.68 -10.10
CA TYR A 60 7.52 16.88 -9.00
C TYR A 60 6.40 16.03 -8.41
N LEU A 61 6.62 14.71 -8.33
CA LEU A 61 5.74 13.76 -7.67
C LEU A 61 5.96 13.78 -6.16
N THR A 62 4.94 14.14 -5.39
CA THR A 62 5.00 14.18 -3.91
C THR A 62 4.98 12.77 -3.28
N GLY A 63 4.45 11.79 -4.01
CA GLY A 63 4.13 10.46 -3.50
C GLY A 63 2.83 10.40 -2.69
N ASP A 64 2.07 11.49 -2.65
CA ASP A 64 0.76 11.58 -1.99
C ASP A 64 -0.38 11.48 -3.02
N SER A 65 -1.50 10.91 -2.60
CA SER A 65 -2.73 10.79 -3.37
C SER A 65 -3.82 11.67 -2.77
N GLY A 66 -4.67 12.23 -3.63
CA GLY A 66 -5.85 12.96 -3.20
C GLY A 66 -6.45 13.80 -4.33
N HIS A 67 -7.30 14.75 -3.97
CA HIS A 67 -8.05 15.54 -4.93
C HIS A 67 -8.05 17.03 -4.57
N ILE A 68 -8.51 17.84 -5.53
CA ILE A 68 -8.78 19.25 -5.33
C ILE A 68 -10.28 19.45 -5.41
N ASP A 69 -10.85 20.06 -4.38
CA ASP A 69 -12.25 20.47 -4.35
C ASP A 69 -12.39 21.82 -3.66
N ASP A 70 -13.28 22.68 -4.19
CA ASP A 70 -13.50 24.05 -3.71
C ASP A 70 -12.22 24.89 -3.46
N GLY A 71 -11.16 24.62 -4.23
CA GLY A 71 -9.86 25.31 -4.09
C GLY A 71 -8.97 24.81 -2.96
N TYR A 72 -9.39 23.77 -2.23
CA TYR A 72 -8.61 23.08 -1.20
C TYR A 72 -7.98 21.80 -1.76
N VAL A 73 -6.83 21.42 -1.21
CA VAL A 73 -6.16 20.15 -1.51
C VAL A 73 -6.45 19.18 -0.36
N PHE A 74 -7.07 18.05 -0.68
CA PHE A 74 -7.33 16.97 0.27
C PHE A 74 -6.29 15.88 0.07
N VAL A 75 -5.47 15.62 1.10
CA VAL A 75 -4.45 14.56 1.07
C VAL A 75 -5.05 13.28 1.66
N MET A 76 -5.32 12.30 0.80
CA MET A 76 -6.02 11.06 1.16
C MET A 76 -5.08 9.94 1.61
N GLY A 77 -3.78 10.07 1.33
CA GLY A 77 -2.79 9.07 1.72
C GLY A 77 -1.60 9.04 0.77
N ARG A 78 -0.89 7.92 0.74
CA ARG A 78 0.27 7.73 -0.14
C ARG A 78 -0.13 7.01 -1.42
N THR A 79 0.43 7.41 -2.54
CA THR A 79 0.18 6.75 -3.83
C THR A 79 0.60 5.28 -3.87
N HIS A 80 1.54 4.88 -3.01
CA HIS A 80 1.98 3.48 -2.90
C HIS A 80 1.08 2.60 -2.02
N ASP A 81 0.14 3.22 -1.31
CA ASP A 81 -0.89 2.54 -0.51
C ASP A 81 -2.22 2.42 -1.30
N VAL A 82 -2.20 2.70 -2.61
CA VAL A 82 -3.31 2.44 -3.53
C VAL A 82 -3.07 1.13 -4.27
N ILE A 83 -4.08 0.26 -4.28
CA ILE A 83 -4.09 -1.01 -5.00
C ILE A 83 -5.11 -0.95 -6.14
N ASN A 84 -4.88 -1.77 -7.19
CA ASN A 84 -5.80 -1.88 -8.32
C ASN A 84 -6.53 -3.22 -8.29
N VAL A 85 -7.81 -3.19 -8.00
CA VAL A 85 -8.67 -4.38 -7.89
C VAL A 85 -9.69 -4.35 -9.01
N ALA A 86 -9.51 -5.20 -10.01
CA ALA A 86 -10.39 -5.29 -11.18
C ALA A 86 -10.63 -3.93 -11.89
N GLY A 87 -9.62 -3.06 -11.94
CA GLY A 87 -9.71 -1.73 -12.55
C GLY A 87 -10.10 -0.62 -11.58
N HIS A 88 -10.51 -0.94 -10.35
CA HIS A 88 -10.81 0.06 -9.32
C HIS A 88 -9.56 0.41 -8.51
N ARG A 89 -9.27 1.70 -8.42
CA ARG A 89 -8.23 2.23 -7.52
C ARG A 89 -8.80 2.31 -6.11
N LEU A 90 -8.20 1.57 -5.19
CA LEU A 90 -8.64 1.51 -3.79
C LEU A 90 -7.49 1.85 -2.87
N SER A 91 -7.75 2.72 -1.89
CA SER A 91 -6.80 3.00 -0.80
C SER A 91 -6.82 1.85 0.20
N THR A 92 -5.65 1.29 0.54
CA THR A 92 -5.55 0.34 1.65
C THR A 92 -5.80 1.03 2.99
N GLY A 93 -5.49 2.33 3.10
CA GLY A 93 -5.73 3.13 4.29
C GLY A 93 -7.21 3.24 4.66
N SER A 94 -8.12 3.36 3.68
CA SER A 94 -9.56 3.37 3.95
C SER A 94 -10.05 2.03 4.52
N SER A 95 -9.50 0.91 4.04
CA SER A 95 -9.78 -0.41 4.61
C SER A 95 -9.20 -0.54 6.02
N GLU A 96 -7.98 -0.05 6.26
CA GLU A 96 -7.37 -0.01 7.60
C GLU A 96 -8.22 0.84 8.57
N GLU A 97 -8.71 2.00 8.14
CA GLU A 97 -9.60 2.84 8.95
C GLU A 97 -10.90 2.11 9.32
N ALA A 98 -11.49 1.39 8.36
CA ALA A 98 -12.67 0.59 8.62
C ALA A 98 -12.40 -0.57 9.59
N LEU A 99 -11.26 -1.26 9.47
CA LEU A 99 -10.85 -2.33 10.39
C LEU A 99 -10.56 -1.80 11.80
N ALA A 100 -9.83 -0.68 11.91
CA ALA A 100 -9.47 -0.05 13.18
C ALA A 100 -10.67 0.52 13.95
N ALA A 101 -11.83 0.66 13.30
CA ALA A 101 -13.06 1.08 13.96
C ALA A 101 -13.78 -0.07 14.70
N HIS A 102 -13.31 -1.31 14.55
CA HIS A 102 -13.82 -2.45 15.30
C HIS A 102 -13.26 -2.43 16.74
N PRO A 103 -14.09 -2.62 17.79
CA PRO A 103 -13.66 -2.44 19.19
C PRO A 103 -12.56 -3.40 19.62
N ASP A 104 -12.51 -4.60 19.03
CA ASP A 104 -11.53 -5.63 19.39
C ASP A 104 -10.16 -5.44 18.69
N VAL A 105 -10.01 -4.43 17.83
CA VAL A 105 -8.79 -4.24 17.01
C VAL A 105 -7.85 -3.22 17.65
N ALA A 106 -6.66 -3.67 18.04
CA ALA A 106 -5.59 -2.81 18.55
C ALA A 106 -4.78 -2.17 17.41
N GLU A 107 -4.45 -2.96 16.39
CA GLU A 107 -3.75 -2.49 15.19
C GLU A 107 -4.09 -3.32 13.96
N CYS A 108 -3.94 -2.73 12.79
CA CYS A 108 -4.16 -3.43 11.53
C CYS A 108 -3.24 -2.94 10.41
N ALA A 109 -3.11 -3.78 9.40
CA ALA A 109 -2.49 -3.45 8.12
C ALA A 109 -3.27 -4.10 6.98
N VAL A 110 -3.40 -3.39 5.87
CA VAL A 110 -3.94 -3.94 4.63
C VAL A 110 -2.89 -3.81 3.53
N ILE A 111 -2.65 -4.90 2.81
CA ILE A 111 -1.76 -4.93 1.65
C ILE A 111 -2.52 -5.43 0.43
N GLY A 112 -2.14 -4.97 -0.75
CA GLY A 112 -2.57 -5.58 -2.01
C GLY A 112 -1.66 -6.74 -2.36
N VAL A 113 -2.23 -7.93 -2.53
CA VAL A 113 -1.53 -9.13 -3.01
C VAL A 113 -1.90 -9.40 -4.47
N ALA A 114 -1.00 -10.00 -5.23
CA ALA A 114 -1.24 -10.33 -6.63
C ALA A 114 -2.42 -11.32 -6.78
N ASP A 115 -3.30 -11.08 -7.75
CA ASP A 115 -4.43 -11.96 -8.08
C ASP A 115 -4.52 -12.14 -9.60
N ALA A 116 -4.61 -13.40 -10.05
CA ALA A 116 -4.57 -13.73 -11.48
C ALA A 116 -5.75 -13.16 -12.30
N LEU A 117 -6.88 -12.86 -11.66
CA LEU A 117 -8.10 -12.38 -12.34
C LEU A 117 -8.29 -10.88 -12.15
N LYS A 118 -7.99 -10.36 -10.95
CA LYS A 118 -8.28 -8.97 -10.55
C LYS A 118 -7.05 -8.07 -10.57
N GLY A 119 -5.88 -8.60 -10.88
CA GLY A 119 -4.60 -7.91 -10.80
C GLY A 119 -4.09 -7.87 -9.37
N GLN A 120 -4.84 -7.24 -8.46
CA GLN A 120 -4.61 -7.30 -7.03
C GLN A 120 -5.90 -7.54 -6.25
N VAL A 121 -5.78 -8.06 -5.04
CA VAL A 121 -6.84 -8.09 -4.02
C VAL A 121 -6.29 -7.61 -2.69
N PRO A 122 -7.08 -6.91 -1.86
CA PRO A 122 -6.64 -6.52 -0.53
C PRO A 122 -6.69 -7.72 0.41
N ARG A 123 -5.73 -7.76 1.32
CA ARG A 123 -5.64 -8.71 2.42
C ARG A 123 -5.33 -7.98 3.72
N GLY A 124 -6.14 -8.24 4.74
CA GLY A 124 -6.04 -7.60 6.05
C GLY A 124 -5.26 -8.45 7.05
N PHE A 125 -4.53 -7.79 7.94
CA PHE A 125 -3.82 -8.38 9.06
C PHE A 125 -4.15 -7.56 10.30
N VAL A 126 -4.59 -8.22 11.35
CA VAL A 126 -5.14 -7.55 12.53
C VAL A 126 -4.53 -8.14 13.79
N VAL A 127 -4.14 -7.27 14.72
CA VAL A 127 -3.81 -7.66 16.08
C VAL A 127 -4.96 -7.21 16.96
N LEU A 128 -5.45 -8.12 17.79
CA LEU A 128 -6.55 -7.85 18.70
C LEU A 128 -6.04 -7.17 19.97
N GLU A 129 -6.95 -6.47 20.67
CA GLU A 129 -6.69 -5.98 22.02
C GLU A 129 -6.37 -7.14 22.98
N ALA A 130 -5.54 -6.88 23.99
CA ALA A 130 -4.94 -7.92 24.83
C ALA A 130 -5.95 -8.72 25.67
N ASP A 131 -7.14 -8.17 25.90
CA ASP A 131 -8.23 -8.75 26.68
C ASP A 131 -9.29 -9.47 25.82
N VAL A 132 -9.09 -9.55 24.50
CA VAL A 132 -10.01 -10.24 23.59
C VAL A 132 -9.73 -11.75 23.60
N GLU A 133 -10.65 -12.52 24.19
CA GLU A 133 -10.59 -13.99 24.22
C GLU A 133 -11.44 -14.67 23.13
N ARG A 134 -11.92 -13.89 22.16
CA ARG A 134 -12.79 -14.38 21.08
C ARG A 134 -12.03 -15.29 20.11
N GLU A 135 -12.76 -16.19 19.47
CA GLU A 135 -12.19 -17.05 18.43
C GLU A 135 -11.79 -16.19 17.22
N PRO A 136 -10.54 -16.31 16.71
CA PRO A 136 -10.06 -15.49 15.61
C PRO A 136 -10.96 -15.46 14.38
N GLY A 137 -11.48 -16.61 13.95
CA GLY A 137 -12.34 -16.71 12.77
C GLY A 137 -13.66 -15.95 12.89
N GLU A 138 -14.24 -15.84 14.09
CA GLU A 138 -15.42 -15.00 14.34
C GLU A 138 -15.10 -13.52 14.09
N VAL A 139 -13.98 -13.03 14.64
CA VAL A 139 -13.57 -11.62 14.49
C VAL A 139 -13.17 -11.33 13.04
N GLU A 140 -12.46 -12.24 12.37
CA GLU A 140 -12.10 -12.13 10.95
C GLU A 140 -13.34 -11.95 10.06
N ALA A 141 -14.40 -12.73 10.30
CA ALA A 141 -15.64 -12.64 9.54
C ALA A 141 -16.37 -11.30 9.77
N GLU A 142 -16.41 -10.82 11.01
CA GLU A 142 -16.98 -9.52 11.37
C GLU A 142 -16.22 -8.37 10.70
N LEU A 143 -14.89 -8.43 10.67
CA LEU A 143 -14.04 -7.43 10.05
C LEU A 143 -14.24 -7.36 8.53
N VAL A 144 -14.36 -8.51 7.86
CA VAL A 144 -14.69 -8.55 6.42
C VAL A 144 -16.05 -7.90 6.17
N GLN A 145 -17.04 -8.19 7.00
CA GLN A 145 -18.38 -7.61 6.89
C GLN A 145 -18.37 -6.10 7.16
N LEU A 146 -17.62 -5.64 8.17
CA LEU A 146 -17.48 -4.23 8.52
C LEU A 146 -16.91 -3.40 7.37
N VAL A 147 -15.86 -3.89 6.70
CA VAL A 147 -15.28 -3.22 5.52
C VAL A 147 -16.27 -3.19 4.37
N ARG A 148 -17.02 -4.28 4.16
CA ARG A 148 -18.08 -4.34 3.14
C ARG A 148 -19.20 -3.34 3.43
N GLU A 149 -19.56 -3.12 4.68
CA GLU A 149 -20.59 -2.16 5.08
C GLU A 149 -20.14 -0.70 4.94
N ARG A 150 -18.89 -0.40 5.34
CA ARG A 150 -18.35 0.97 5.32
C ARG A 150 -17.90 1.44 3.94
N ILE A 151 -17.26 0.56 3.16
CA ILE A 151 -16.68 0.92 1.85
C ILE A 151 -17.51 0.37 0.69
N GLY A 152 -18.23 -0.73 0.91
CA GLY A 152 -19.01 -1.41 -0.12
C GLY A 152 -18.30 -2.62 -0.71
N ALA A 153 -19.04 -3.37 -1.53
CA ALA A 153 -18.55 -4.60 -2.17
C ALA A 153 -17.35 -4.37 -3.10
N VAL A 154 -17.15 -3.13 -3.59
CA VAL A 154 -16.02 -2.75 -4.44
C VAL A 154 -14.67 -2.93 -3.73
N ALA A 155 -14.62 -2.81 -2.40
CA ALA A 155 -13.40 -3.02 -1.63
C ALA A 155 -12.80 -4.42 -1.83
N SER A 156 -13.65 -5.42 -2.10
CA SER A 156 -13.25 -6.80 -2.36
C SER A 156 -12.32 -7.42 -1.29
N LEU A 157 -12.30 -6.88 -0.07
CA LEU A 157 -11.63 -7.49 1.07
C LEU A 157 -12.42 -8.74 1.47
N LYS A 158 -11.77 -9.90 1.40
CA LYS A 158 -12.37 -11.20 1.72
C LYS A 158 -11.52 -12.04 2.68
N ASP A 159 -10.29 -11.61 2.91
CA ASP A 159 -9.31 -12.33 3.71
C ASP A 159 -8.71 -11.33 4.70
N VAL A 160 -8.99 -11.59 5.96
CA VAL A 160 -8.41 -10.91 7.13
C VAL A 160 -7.85 -12.01 8.00
N ALA A 161 -6.61 -11.85 8.45
CA ALA A 161 -5.97 -12.78 9.35
C ALA A 161 -5.66 -12.09 10.69
N VAL A 162 -6.08 -12.71 11.80
CA VAL A 162 -5.60 -12.31 13.12
C VAL A 162 -4.17 -12.80 13.30
N VAL A 163 -3.29 -11.91 13.75
CA VAL A 163 -1.86 -12.15 13.92
C VAL A 163 -1.41 -11.65 15.27
N ALA A 164 -0.31 -12.22 15.79
CA ALA A 164 0.21 -11.83 17.10
C ALA A 164 0.84 -10.42 17.09
N ALA A 165 1.44 -10.01 15.98
CA ALA A 165 2.08 -8.71 15.82
C ALA A 165 2.25 -8.36 14.33
N LEU A 166 2.33 -7.06 14.03
CA LEU A 166 2.74 -6.56 12.72
C LEU A 166 4.24 -6.18 12.71
N PRO A 167 5.00 -6.52 11.67
CA PRO A 167 6.43 -6.21 11.60
C PRO A 167 6.64 -4.72 11.38
N LYS A 168 7.44 -4.08 12.23
CA LYS A 168 7.64 -2.63 12.21
C LYS A 168 9.11 -2.26 12.14
N THR A 169 9.38 -1.02 11.73
CA THR A 169 10.68 -0.40 11.96
C THR A 169 10.81 0.04 13.42
N ARG A 170 12.03 0.33 13.88
CA ARG A 170 12.26 0.99 15.19
C ARG A 170 11.52 2.33 15.38
N SER A 171 11.04 2.93 14.30
CA SER A 171 10.21 4.15 14.32
C SER A 171 8.70 3.86 14.28
N GLY A 172 8.30 2.59 14.43
CA GLY A 172 6.90 2.15 14.44
C GLY A 172 6.26 1.97 13.06
N LYS A 173 7.01 2.10 11.95
CA LYS A 173 6.42 2.00 10.60
C LYS A 173 6.24 0.53 10.22
N ILE A 174 5.01 0.12 9.92
CA ILE A 174 4.70 -1.23 9.42
C ILE A 174 5.43 -1.49 8.10
N LEU A 175 6.07 -2.64 7.98
CA LEU A 175 6.86 -3.08 6.82
C LEU A 175 5.98 -3.65 5.70
N ARG A 176 4.99 -2.87 5.24
CA ARG A 176 4.00 -3.29 4.22
C ARG A 176 4.64 -3.80 2.92
N LYS A 177 5.75 -3.17 2.47
CA LYS A 177 6.49 -3.62 1.28
C LYS A 177 7.01 -5.04 1.46
N THR A 178 7.60 -5.34 2.61
CA THR A 178 8.13 -6.66 2.94
C THR A 178 7.03 -7.70 3.05
N MET A 179 5.94 -7.37 3.75
CA MET A 179 4.77 -8.24 3.83
C MET A 179 4.22 -8.60 2.44
N ARG A 180 4.05 -7.59 1.56
CA ARG A 180 3.59 -7.80 0.18
C ARG A 180 4.54 -8.64 -0.65
N GLY A 181 5.85 -8.38 -0.58
CA GLY A 181 6.86 -9.18 -1.28
C GLY A 181 6.79 -10.66 -0.89
N ILE A 182 6.69 -10.95 0.41
CA ILE A 182 6.56 -12.31 0.93
C ILE A 182 5.25 -12.97 0.47
N ALA A 183 4.13 -12.23 0.52
CA ALA A 183 2.82 -12.72 0.10
C ALA A 183 2.77 -13.03 -1.41
N ASP A 184 3.46 -12.24 -2.24
CA ASP A 184 3.63 -12.47 -3.67
C ASP A 184 4.68 -13.57 -3.99
N GLY A 185 5.25 -14.22 -2.96
CA GLY A 185 6.20 -15.32 -3.11
C GLY A 185 7.65 -14.93 -3.33
N HIS A 186 7.99 -13.64 -3.22
CA HIS A 186 9.38 -13.18 -3.29
C HIS A 186 10.16 -13.51 -2.02
N ASP A 187 11.48 -13.63 -2.16
CA ASP A 187 12.42 -13.71 -1.05
C ASP A 187 12.87 -12.29 -0.69
N GLU A 188 12.03 -11.58 0.07
CA GLU A 188 12.30 -10.18 0.42
C GLU A 188 13.31 -10.11 1.58
N PRO A 189 14.42 -9.37 1.43
CA PRO A 189 15.38 -9.19 2.52
C PRO A 189 14.73 -8.45 3.70
N ILE A 190 14.96 -8.97 4.91
CA ILE A 190 14.52 -8.32 6.14
C ILE A 190 15.29 -7.00 6.31
N PRO A 191 14.61 -5.84 6.39
CA PRO A 191 15.30 -4.57 6.58
C PRO A 191 16.07 -4.53 7.90
N SER A 192 17.29 -3.99 7.90
CA SER A 192 18.10 -3.82 9.13
C SER A 192 17.50 -2.85 10.15
N THR A 193 16.46 -2.11 9.75
CA THR A 193 15.70 -1.18 10.58
C THR A 193 14.51 -1.83 11.27
N VAL A 194 14.24 -3.11 11.04
CA VAL A 194 13.20 -3.87 11.75
C VAL A 194 13.46 -3.84 13.26
N ASP A 195 12.39 -3.78 14.04
CA ASP A 195 12.43 -3.86 15.50
C ASP A 195 12.71 -5.29 15.97
N ASP A 196 11.91 -6.24 15.51
CA ASP A 196 12.00 -7.67 15.79
C ASP A 196 11.85 -8.49 14.48
N PRO A 197 12.95 -9.06 13.96
CA PRO A 197 12.92 -9.96 12.81
C PRO A 197 12.02 -11.18 13.01
N GLY A 198 11.86 -11.67 14.26
CA GLY A 198 11.08 -12.87 14.57
C GLY A 198 9.61 -12.74 14.22
N VAL A 199 9.06 -11.52 14.27
CA VAL A 199 7.69 -11.22 13.83
C VAL A 199 7.49 -11.60 12.36
N ILE A 200 8.49 -11.33 11.51
CA ILE A 200 8.41 -11.65 10.08
C ILE A 200 8.42 -13.17 9.87
N GLU A 201 9.25 -13.91 10.63
CA GLU A 201 9.34 -15.37 10.55
C GLU A 201 8.01 -16.05 10.93
N VAL A 202 7.38 -15.59 12.03
CA VAL A 202 6.07 -16.08 12.49
C VAL A 202 4.97 -15.73 11.49
N LEU A 203 5.04 -14.54 10.89
CA LEU A 203 4.04 -14.05 9.95
C LEU A 203 4.18 -14.68 8.55
N HIS A 204 5.37 -15.18 8.19
CA HIS A 204 5.67 -15.77 6.89
C HIS A 204 4.68 -16.85 6.41
N PRO A 205 4.32 -17.89 7.21
CA PRO A 205 3.33 -18.88 6.79
C PRO A 205 1.93 -18.28 6.58
N VAL A 206 1.56 -17.25 7.34
CA VAL A 206 0.29 -16.54 7.18
C VAL A 206 0.32 -15.75 5.87
N LEU A 207 1.42 -15.05 5.57
CA LEU A 207 1.60 -14.28 4.34
C LEU A 207 1.57 -15.17 3.08
N ARG A 208 2.20 -16.36 3.13
CA ARG A 208 2.30 -17.28 1.98
C ARG A 208 1.12 -18.24 1.77
N ARG A 209 -0.02 -18.03 2.44
CA ARG A 209 -1.15 -19.00 2.46
C ARG A 209 -1.51 -19.52 1.06
N ALA A 210 -1.61 -20.85 0.96
CA ALA A 210 -1.83 -21.60 -0.28
C ALA A 210 -3.15 -21.21 -0.96
N GLY A 211 -3.05 -20.57 -2.13
CA GLY A 211 -4.20 -20.11 -2.93
C GLY A 211 -3.85 -18.99 -3.91
N HIS A 212 -2.79 -18.23 -3.60
CA HIS A 212 -2.20 -17.25 -4.51
C HIS A 212 -1.02 -17.93 -5.23
N ALA A 213 -1.32 -18.70 -6.28
CA ALA A 213 -0.30 -19.19 -7.19
C ALA A 213 0.26 -18.02 -8.04
N PRO A 214 1.55 -18.05 -8.41
CA PRO A 214 2.15 -17.05 -9.29
C PRO A 214 1.53 -17.03 -10.69
#